data_AF-A1RTE9-F1
#
_entry.id   AF-A1RTE9-F1
#
_cell.length_a   1.000
_cell.length_b   1.000
_cell.length_c   1.000
_cell.angle_alpha   90.00
_cell.angle_beta   90.00
_cell.angle_gamma   90.00
#
_symmetry.space_group_name_H-M   'P 1'
#
loop_
_entity.id
_entity.type
_entity.pdbx_description
1 polymer ?
#
loop_
_entity_poly.entity_id
_entity_poly.type
_entity_poly.pdbx_seq_one_letter_code
_entity_poly.pdbx_strand_id
1 'polypeptide(L)' 'MFIYMMAIYGAIVLAMGVVGNEAELVVFGLVMLFLGNLHRLGKVLLRAQKHFKANPSSSR' A
#
# COMPACT_ATOMS: atom_id res chain seq x y z
N MET A 1 1.64 6.65 -13.19
CA MET A 1 0.27 7.09 -13.52
C MET A 1 -0.80 6.17 -12.91
N PHE A 2 -0.81 4.87 -13.23
CA PHE A 2 -1.80 3.89 -12.74
C PHE A 2 -1.98 3.82 -11.21
N ILE A 3 -0.89 3.85 -10.45
CA ILE A 3 -0.92 3.80 -8.97
C ILE A 3 -1.68 5.00 -8.37
N TYR A 4 -1.50 6.19 -8.94
CA TYR A 4 -2.18 7.40 -8.48
C TYR A 4 -3.68 7.34 -8.79
N MET A 5 -4.06 6.80 -9.96
CA MET A 5 -5.46 6.54 -10.30
C MET A 5 -6.09 5.56 -9.31
N MET A 6 -5.46 4.41 -9.06
CA MET A 6 -5.96 3.44 -8.08
C MET A 6 -6.07 4.01 -6.67
N ALA A 7 -5.13 4.88 -6.28
CA ALA A 7 -5.18 5.55 -4.98
C ALA A 7 -6.37 6.51 -4.87
N ILE A 8 -6.62 7.32 -5.90
CA ILE A 8 -7.74 8.27 -5.94
C ILE A 8 -9.08 7.53 -5.96
N TYR A 9 -9.23 6.52 -6.82
CA TYR A 9 -10.45 5.72 -6.88
C TYR A 9 -10.68 4.95 -5.58
N GLY A 10 -9.64 4.33 -5.01
CA GLY A 10 -9.74 3.63 -3.72
C GLY A 10 -10.18 4.56 -2.58
N ALA A 11 -9.66 5.80 -2.54
CA ALA A 11 -10.05 6.78 -1.54
C ALA A 11 -11.52 7.22 -1.69
N ILE A 12 -11.99 7.42 -2.93
CA ILE A 12 -13.39 7.80 -3.20
C ILE A 12 -14.34 6.65 -2.81
N VAL A 13 -14.02 5.42 -3.19
CA VAL A 13 -14.81 4.22 -2.85
C VAL A 13 -14.87 4.03 -1.34
N LEU A 14 -13.74 4.25 -0.64
CA LEU A 14 -13.69 4.15 0.81
C LEU A 14 -14.56 5.24 1.47
N ALA A 15 -14.50 6.48 0.98
CA ALA A 15 -15.35 7.56 1.47
C ALA A 15 -16.85 7.26 1.26
N MET A 16 -17.22 6.74 0.08
CA MET A 16 -18.60 6.31 -0.20
C MET A 16 -19.05 5.18 0.72
N GLY A 17 -18.20 4.18 0.96
CA GLY A 17 -18.51 3.08 1.89
C GLY A 17 -18.71 3.56 3.32
N VAL A 18 -17.90 4.51 3.80
CA VAL A 18 -18.05 5.10 5.14
C VAL A 18 -19.33 5.91 5.24
N VAL A 19 -19.63 6.76 4.24
CA VAL A 19 -20.85 7.59 4.23
C VAL A 19 -22.11 6.75 4.08
N GLY A 20 -22.08 5.70 3.26
CA GLY A 20 -23.19 4.78 3.03
C GLY A 20 -23.36 3.71 4.11
N ASN A 21 -22.44 3.62 5.07
CA ASN A 21 -22.36 2.52 6.05
C ASN A 21 -22.32 1.12 5.39
N GLU A 22 -21.66 1.03 4.24
CA GLU A 22 -21.51 -0.19 3.44
C GLU A 22 -20.11 -0.78 3.65
N ALA A 23 -20.02 -1.78 4.52
CA ALA A 23 -18.74 -2.41 4.89
C ALA A 23 -18.00 -2.99 3.69
N GLU A 24 -18.72 -3.50 2.69
CA GLU A 24 -18.14 -4.07 1.46
C GLU A 24 -17.32 -3.03 0.68
N LEU A 25 -17.86 -1.82 0.52
CA LEU A 25 -17.18 -0.71 -0.16
C LEU A 25 -15.96 -0.23 0.62
N VAL A 26 -16.05 -0.17 1.95
CA VAL A 26 -14.91 0.19 2.81
C VAL A 26 -13.76 -0.80 2.63
N VAL A 27 -14.08 -2.11 2.66
CA VAL A 27 -13.09 -3.17 2.46
C VAL A 27 -12.51 -3.10 1.04
N PHE A 28 -13.33 -2.91 0.02
CA PHE A 28 -12.88 -2.76 -1.36
C PHE A 28 -11.93 -1.57 -1.55
N GLY A 29 -12.28 -0.41 -0.98
CA GLY A 29 -11.44 0.79 -1.02
C GLY A 29 -10.09 0.57 -0.35
N LEU A 30 -10.06 -0.08 0.81
CA LEU A 30 -8.82 -0.44 1.51
C LEU A 30 -7.95 -1.39 0.68
N VAL A 31 -8.55 -2.41 0.07
CA VAL A 31 -7.85 -3.39 -0.78
C VAL A 31 -7.24 -2.69 -2.00
N MET A 32 -7.97 -1.80 -2.67
CA MET A 32 -7.46 -1.02 -3.81
C MET A 32 -6.30 -0.11 -3.40
N LEU A 33 -6.40 0.57 -2.25
CA LEU A 33 -5.33 1.40 -1.70
C LEU A 33 -4.08 0.56 -1.37
N PHE A 34 -4.27 -0.64 -0.83
CA PHE A 34 -3.18 -1.56 -0.52
C PHE A 34 -2.48 -2.07 -1.79
N LEU A 35 -3.24 -2.57 -2.76
CA LEU A 35 -2.73 -3.05 -4.05
C LEU A 35 -2.01 -1.96 -4.84
N GLY A 36 -2.57 -0.75 -4.89
CA GLY A 36 -1.94 0.41 -5.52
C GLY A 36 -0.58 0.75 -4.89
N ASN A 37 -0.47 0.61 -3.57
CA ASN A 37 0.75 0.87 -2.83
C ASN A 37 1.72 -0.33 -2.77
N LEU A 38 1.31 -1.53 -3.19
CA LEU A 38 2.14 -2.73 -3.15
C LEU A 38 3.43 -2.58 -3.98
N HIS A 39 3.36 -1.87 -5.12
CA HIS A 39 4.55 -1.58 -5.92
C HIS A 39 5.55 -0.64 -5.20
N ARG A 40 5.05 0.23 -4.32
CA ARG A 40 5.89 1.11 -3.49
C ARG A 40 6.46 0.34 -2.31
N LEU A 41 5.64 -0.49 -1.65
CA LEU A 41 6.02 -1.42 -0.58
C LEU A 41 7.08 -2.42 -1.06
N GLY A 42 6.95 -3.00 -2.25
CA GLY A 42 7.93 -3.92 -2.83
C GLY A 42 9.30 -3.27 -3.03
N LYS A 43 9.34 -2.02 -3.52
CA LYS A 43 10.60 -1.27 -3.63
C LYS A 43 11.20 -0.91 -2.27
N VAL A 44 10.37 -0.59 -1.28
CA VAL A 44 10.81 -0.34 0.10
C VAL A 44 11.34 -1.64 0.73
N LEU A 45 10.67 -2.78 0.54
CA LEU A 45 11.13 -4.09 0.99
C LEU A 45 12.46 -4.48 0.35
N LEU A 46 12.63 -4.28 -0.95
CA LEU A 46 13.88 -4.57 -1.65
C LEU A 46 15.03 -3.66 -1.18
N ARG A 47 14.74 -2.39 -0.89
CA ARG A 47 15.72 -1.47 -0.28
C ARG A 47 16.05 -1.86 1.15
N ALA A 48 15.04 -2.27 1.94
CA ALA A 48 15.23 -2.76 3.30
C ALA A 48 16.07 -4.04 3.33
N GLN A 49 15.82 -4.99 2.41
CA GLN A 49 16.66 -6.19 2.26
C GLN A 49 18.09 -5.85 1.84
N LYS A 50 18.30 -4.87 0.95
CA LYS A 50 19.66 -4.41 0.61
C LYS A 50 20.37 -3.78 1.80
N HIS A 51 19.68 -2.98 2.62
CA HIS A 51 20.26 -2.43 3.85
C HIS A 51 20.56 -3.51 4.89
N PHE A 52 19.68 -4.51 5.03
CA PHE A 52 19.88 -5.63 5.95
C PHE A 52 21.05 -6.52 5.50
N LYS A 53 21.21 -6.74 4.19
CA LYS A 53 22.33 -7.50 3.62
C LYS A 53 23.64 -6.70 3.59
N ALA A 54 23.58 -5.36 3.61
CA ALA A 54 24.74 -4.47 3.64
C ALA A 54 25.28 -4.21 5.05
N ASN A 55 24.74 -4.85 6.09
CA ASN A 55 25.38 -4.88 7.42
C ASN A 55 25.96 -6.28 7.74
N PRO A 56 27.07 -6.70 7.10
CA PRO A 56 27.75 -7.94 7.44
C PRO A 56 28.73 -7.79 8.62
N SER A 57 28.60 -6.76 9.48
CA SER A 57 29.55 -6.54 10.56
C SER A 57 28.94 -5.89 11.80
N SER A 58 28.02 -6.61 12.45
CA SER A 58 28.10 -6.77 13.91
C SER A 58 29.07 -7.92 14.20
N SER A 59 30.31 -7.77 13.73
CA SER A 59 31.46 -8.52 14.21
C SER A 59 32.16 -7.61 15.20
N ARG A 60 31.85 -7.81 16.48
CA ARG A 60 32.77 -7.82 17.63
C ARG A 60 31.97 -8.11 18.88
#